data_AF-A0A1I0TIT1-F1
#
_entry.id   AF-A0A1I0TIT1-F1
#
_cell.length_a   1.000
_cell.length_b   1.000
_cell.length_c   1.000
_cell.angle_alpha   90.00
_cell.angle_beta   90.00
_cell.angle_gamma   90.00
#
_symmetry.space_group_name_H-M   'P 1'
#
loop_
_entity.id
_entity.type
_entity.pdbx_description
1 polymer ?
#
loop_
_entity_poly.entity_id
_entity_poly.type
_entity_poly.pdbx_seq_one_letter_code
_entity_poly.pdbx_strand_id
1 'polypeptide(L)' 'MFKIVGRLRCPICSEPVQIDDKVFLDIINTVIHQKCYYKSPQRRLPIKDEGLFQKMLLKYPFFHEDAEDDSK' A
#
# COMPACT_ATOMS: atom_id res chain seq x y z
N MET A 1 10.83 1.16 -13.17
CA MET A 1 9.73 1.91 -12.49
C MET A 1 8.81 0.89 -11.86
N PHE A 2 8.34 1.11 -10.63
CA PHE A 2 7.43 0.19 -9.93
C PHE A 2 6.06 0.18 -10.63
N LYS A 3 5.66 -0.94 -11.26
CA LYS A 3 4.41 -1.05 -12.02
C LYS A 3 3.15 -0.88 -11.14
N ILE A 4 3.28 -1.06 -9.84
CA ILE A 4 2.18 -0.95 -8.86
C ILE A 4 1.80 0.51 -8.53
N VAL A 5 2.71 1.47 -8.77
CA VAL A 5 2.45 2.90 -8.56
C VAL A 5 1.33 3.36 -9.50
N GLY A 6 0.31 4.01 -8.93
CA GLY A 6 -0.90 4.41 -9.67
C GLY A 6 -1.96 3.31 -9.84
N ARG A 7 -1.62 2.03 -9.59
CA ARG A 7 -2.59 0.91 -9.57
C ARG A 7 -3.11 0.63 -8.17
N LEU A 8 -2.23 0.69 -7.17
CA LEU A 8 -2.59 0.47 -5.77
C LEU A 8 -3.48 1.61 -5.26
N ARG A 9 -4.65 1.29 -4.74
CA ARG A 9 -5.62 2.25 -4.19
C ARG A 9 -5.77 2.06 -2.70
N CYS A 10 -5.93 3.17 -1.99
CA CYS A 10 -6.25 3.14 -0.57
C CYS A 10 -7.69 2.61 -0.36
N PRO A 11 -7.92 1.60 0.48
CA PRO A 11 -9.23 0.99 0.66
C PRO A 11 -10.26 1.92 1.33
N ILE A 12 -9.83 3.05 1.88
CA ILE A 12 -10.71 4.00 2.60
C ILE A 12 -11.21 5.12 1.69
N CYS A 13 -10.35 5.69 0.84
CA CYS A 13 -10.73 6.80 -0.05
C CYS A 13 -10.79 6.40 -1.53
N SER A 14 -10.41 5.18 -1.87
CA SER A 14 -10.31 4.67 -3.26
C SER A 14 -9.33 5.43 -4.17
N GLU A 15 -8.60 6.42 -3.66
CA GLU A 15 -7.60 7.16 -4.41
C GLU A 15 -6.31 6.34 -4.59
N PRO A 16 -5.61 6.50 -5.74
CA PRO A 16 -4.31 5.88 -5.94
C PRO A 16 -3.29 6.34 -4.88
N VAL A 17 -2.44 5.42 -4.45
CA VAL A 17 -1.32 5.72 -3.55
C VAL A 17 -0.11 6.19 -4.39
N GLN A 18 0.35 7.40 -4.14
CA GLN A 18 1.51 8.01 -4.79
C GLN A 18 2.81 7.73 -4.03
N ILE A 19 3.96 7.86 -4.69
CA ILE A 19 5.29 7.53 -4.14
C ILE A 19 5.62 8.37 -2.89
N ASP A 20 5.17 9.63 -2.88
CA ASP A 20 5.37 10.63 -1.84
C ASP A 20 4.28 10.61 -0.75
N ASP A 21 3.26 9.75 -0.88
CA ASP A 21 2.24 9.61 0.14
C ASP A 21 2.80 8.97 1.41
N LYS A 22 2.41 9.51 2.57
CA LYS A 22 2.59 8.81 3.85
C LYS A 22 1.53 7.72 4.01
N VAL A 23 1.98 6.51 4.29
CA VAL A 23 1.15 5.32 4.36
C VAL A 23 1.46 4.47 5.58
N PHE A 24 0.47 3.67 5.96
CA PHE A 24 0.62 2.51 6.82
C PHE A 24 0.57 1.25 5.97
N LEU A 25 1.41 0.28 6.33
CA LEU A 25 1.34 -1.09 5.87
C LEU A 25 0.86 -1.94 7.05
N ASP A 26 -0.21 -2.71 6.89
CA ASP A 26 -0.68 -3.63 7.93
C ASP A 26 -0.05 -5.03 7.83
N ILE A 27 -0.41 -5.91 8.78
CA ILE A 27 0.10 -7.28 8.84
C ILE A 27 -0.31 -8.18 7.66
N ILE A 28 -1.37 -7.84 6.91
CA ILE A 28 -1.79 -8.58 5.71
C ILE A 28 -1.36 -7.86 4.41
N ASN A 29 -0.43 -6.91 4.54
CA ASN A 29 0.16 -6.11 3.46
C ASN A 29 -0.83 -5.13 2.76
N THR A 30 -1.86 -4.67 3.45
CA THR A 30 -2.71 -3.56 2.96
C THR A 30 -1.98 -2.23 3.12
N VAL A 31 -1.97 -1.41 2.07
CA VAL A 31 -1.45 -0.04 2.11
C VAL A 31 -2.61 0.94 2.27
N ILE A 32 -2.53 1.77 3.31
CA ILE A 32 -3.56 2.77 3.65
C ILE A 32 -2.88 4.12 3.80
N HIS A 33 -3.43 5.18 3.19
CA HIS A 33 -2.96 6.54 3.47
C HIS A 33 -3.03 6.83 4.96
N GLN A 34 -1.97 7.40 5.52
CA GLN A 34 -1.91 7.75 6.94
C GLN A 34 -3.08 8.68 7.34
N LYS A 35 -3.43 9.66 6.49
CA LYS A 35 -4.58 10.56 6.68
C LYS A 35 -5.94 9.84 6.69
N CYS A 36 -6.06 8.71 5.99
CA CYS A 36 -7.30 7.94 5.88
C CYS A 36 -7.45 6.94 7.02
N TYR A 37 -6.34 6.38 7.49
CA TYR A 37 -6.32 5.45 8.61
C TYR A 37 -7.02 6.02 9.86
N TYR A 38 -6.74 7.27 10.20
CA TYR A 38 -7.36 7.92 11.36
C TYR A 38 -8.85 8.25 11.18
N LYS A 39 -9.35 8.33 9.94
CA LYS A 39 -10.75 8.65 9.62
C LYS A 39 -11.68 7.44 9.69
N SER A 40 -11.15 6.22 9.54
CA SER A 40 -11.98 5.01 9.59
C SER A 40 -12.04 4.44 11.01
N PRO A 41 -13.24 4.29 11.61
CA PRO A 41 -13.41 3.66 12.92
C PRO A 41 -13.43 2.11 12.83
N GLN A 42 -13.44 1.52 11.63
CA GLN A 42 -13.52 0.06 11.48
C GLN A 42 -12.16 -0.63 11.68
N ARG A 43 -12.23 -1.88 12.18
CA ARG A 43 -11.15 -2.83 12.50
C ARG A 43 -9.82 -2.51 11.81
N ARG A 44 -8.97 -1.76 12.52
CA ARG A 44 -7.60 -1.51 12.12
C ARG A 44 -6.78 -2.74 12.44
N LEU A 45 -6.26 -3.40 11.42
CA LEU A 45 -5.26 -4.43 11.62
C LEU A 45 -3.99 -3.79 12.22
N PRO A 46 -3.19 -4.54 12.99
CA PRO A 46 -1.92 -4.03 13.50
C PRO A 46 -1.05 -3.47 12.38
N ILE A 47 -0.43 -2.32 12.63
CA ILE A 47 0.51 -1.69 11.70
C ILE A 47 1.82 -2.49 11.73
N LYS A 48 2.24 -2.93 10.55
CA LYS A 48 3.52 -3.63 10.31
C LYS A 48 4.65 -2.65 10.01
N ASP A 49 4.37 -1.58 9.25
CA ASP A 49 5.35 -0.52 8.95
C ASP A 49 4.63 0.80 8.61
N GLU A 50 5.37 1.91 8.69
CA GLU A 50 4.88 3.25 8.35
C GLU A 50 5.97 4.08 7.65
N GLY A 51 5.54 5.08 6.90
CA GLY A 51 6.43 6.04 6.23
C GLY A 51 5.94 6.40 4.84
N LEU A 52 6.85 6.89 3.99
CA LEU A 52 6.54 7.16 2.59
C LEU A 52 6.27 5.86 1.83
N PHE A 53 5.36 5.89 0.86
CA PHE A 53 5.12 4.72 0.01
C PHE A 53 6.39 4.29 -0.73
N GLN A 54 7.25 5.23 -1.11
CA GLN A 54 8.59 4.92 -1.64
C GLN A 54 9.40 3.97 -0.74
N LYS A 55 9.37 4.17 0.59
CA LYS A 55 10.06 3.31 1.55
C LYS A 55 9.48 1.89 1.50
N MET A 56 8.16 1.77 1.38
CA MET A 56 7.49 0.46 1.26
C MET A 56 7.91 -0.27 -0.01
N LEU A 57 7.89 0.45 -1.14
CA LEU A 57 8.32 -0.08 -2.43
C LEU A 57 9.77 -0.58 -2.36
N LEU A 58 10.69 0.17 -1.76
CA LEU A 58 12.10 -0.24 -1.66
C LEU A 58 12.34 -1.39 -0.67
N LYS A 59 11.55 -1.47 0.40
CA LYS A 59 11.75 -2.45 1.48
C LYS A 59 11.12 -3.81 1.21
N TYR A 60 10.00 -3.85 0.50
CA TYR A 60 9.19 -5.06 0.38
C TYR A 60 9.16 -5.59 -1.08
N PRO A 61 9.76 -6.76 -1.35
CA PRO A 61 9.87 -7.31 -2.71
C PRO A 61 8.53 -7.60 -3.41
N PHE A 62 7.46 -7.88 -2.66
CA PHE A 62 6.15 -8.19 -3.25
C PHE A 62 5.51 -7.00 -4.01
N PHE A 63 6.03 -5.78 -3.86
CA PHE A 63 5.62 -4.64 -4.70
C PHE A 63 6.30 -4.64 -6.09
N HIS A 64 7.26 -5.55 -6.31
CA HIS A 64 8.07 -5.66 -7.53
C HIS A 64 7.65 -6.86 -8.37
N GLU A 65 6.91 -7.79 -7.78
CA GLU A 65 6.42 -8.98 -8.48
C GLU A 65 5.47 -8.55 -9.60
N ASP A 66 5.89 -8.87 -10.83
CA ASP A 66 5.01 -8.84 -11.97
C ASP A 66 4.00 -9.97 -11.80
N ALA A 67 2.71 -9.65 -11.92
CA ALA A 67 1.71 -10.66 -12.16
C ALA A 67 1.91 -11.23 -13.58
N GLU A 68 2.96 -12.04 -13.76
CA GLU A 68 3.19 -12.99 -14.84
C GLU A 68 3.17 -14.34 -14.12
N ASP A 69 2.22 -15.27 -14.27
CA ASP A 69 1.59 -15.78 -15.48
C ASP A 69 0.39 -16.67 -15.06
N ASP A 70 -0.85 -16.20 -15.24
CA ASP A 70 -2.07 -17.04 -15.15
C ASP A 70 -2.43 -17.61 -16.55
N SER A 71 -1.42 -17.96 -17.35
CA SER A 71 -1.60 -18.72 -18.60
C SER A 71 -1.20 -20.18 -18.38
N LYS A 72 -1.99 -20.96 -17.65
CA LYS A 72 -1.99 -22.41 -17.83
C LYS A 72 -3.31 -23.09 -17.54
#